data_AF-A0A318ANV2-F1
#
_entry.id   AF-A0A318ANV2-F1
#
_cell.length_a   1.000
_cell.length_b   1.000
_cell.length_c   1.000
_cell.angle_alpha   90.00
_cell.angle_beta   90.00
_cell.angle_gamma   90.00
#
_symmetry.space_group_name_H-M   'P 1'
#
loop_
_entity.id
_entity.type
_entity.pdbx_description
1 polymer ?
#
loop_
_entity_poly.entity_id
_entity_poly.type
_entity_poly.pdbx_seq_one_letter_code
_entity_poly.pdbx_strand_id
1 'polypeptide(L)'
;MALDVAGLFDPTPISDGANGVISLFRGDFLGAGLSAVSMIPYIGDAAKLGKLGKWAETVSKAADLAKVDSAFAAAARPALEKLKGAIDALPLDKLPESARNTLETASRKLDEALSARPRVELEQGAKGGWNAKLNGELAPNTDYVVSGRYTYHTDAKGRVEQVTGTLDLKHADRNGYQQTKAGQEGGIKDGVAGDEGGHLVAAIFNGPGEQINYHAMDGTLNKSGWKTMENEWAAALKDGKKVDVDIKAVFDGASKRPEAFRVEYVIDGKPSTRTFFND
;
A
#
# COMPACT_ATOMS: atom_id res chain seq x y z
N MET A 1 -23.96 2.64 -46.75
CA MET A 1 -22.53 2.98 -46.76
C MET A 1 -21.83 2.03 -45.79
N ALA A 2 -21.29 0.95 -46.36
CA ALA A 2 -20.05 0.23 -46.01
C ALA A 2 -19.62 0.03 -44.54
N LEU A 3 -19.62 -1.27 -44.16
CA LEU A 3 -18.52 -2.09 -43.60
C LEU A 3 -18.02 -1.91 -42.14
N ASP A 4 -18.62 -2.71 -41.26
CA ASP A 4 -18.12 -3.95 -40.60
C ASP A 4 -16.62 -4.36 -40.62
N VAL A 5 -16.29 -5.23 -39.64
CA VAL A 5 -15.11 -6.14 -39.44
C VAL A 5 -13.96 -5.59 -38.54
N ALA A 6 -13.54 -6.22 -37.44
CA ALA A 6 -13.62 -7.61 -37.00
C ALA A 6 -13.82 -7.77 -35.49
N GLY A 7 -14.66 -8.71 -35.10
CA GLY A 7 -14.59 -9.38 -33.81
C GLY A 7 -13.48 -10.43 -33.78
N LEU A 8 -13.08 -10.79 -32.56
CA LEU A 8 -12.75 -12.17 -32.25
C LEU A 8 -13.58 -12.53 -31.01
N PHE A 9 -14.79 -13.01 -31.29
CA PHE A 9 -15.45 -13.99 -30.45
C PHE A 9 -14.45 -15.15 -30.29
N ASP A 10 -14.05 -15.42 -29.05
CA ASP A 10 -13.72 -16.79 -28.67
C ASP A 10 -14.91 -17.33 -27.87
N PRO A 11 -15.82 -18.09 -28.51
CA PRO A 11 -16.87 -18.81 -27.82
C PRO A 11 -16.29 -20.16 -27.37
N THR A 12 -15.52 -20.16 -26.29
CA THR A 12 -15.14 -21.41 -25.63
C THR A 12 -16.14 -21.79 -24.54
N PRO A 13 -16.48 -23.08 -24.41
CA PRO A 13 -17.69 -23.53 -23.74
C PRO A 13 -17.51 -23.49 -22.22
N ILE A 14 -18.46 -22.80 -21.58
CA ILE A 14 -19.00 -23.04 -20.24
C ILE A 14 -18.54 -24.39 -19.62
N SER A 15 -17.68 -24.34 -18.60
CA SER A 15 -17.64 -25.36 -17.53
C SER A 15 -16.88 -24.88 -16.29
N ASP A 16 -17.62 -24.90 -15.17
CA ASP A 16 -17.23 -25.07 -13.77
C ASP A 16 -16.42 -24.01 -12.99
N GLY A 17 -17.15 -23.32 -12.11
CA GLY A 17 -16.64 -22.78 -10.83
C GLY A 17 -16.04 -21.38 -10.84
N ALA A 18 -15.61 -20.85 -11.99
CA ALA A 18 -14.98 -19.52 -12.08
C ALA A 18 -16.00 -18.37 -12.18
N ASN A 19 -17.13 -18.58 -12.85
CA ASN A 19 -18.14 -17.52 -13.04
C ASN A 19 -18.94 -17.20 -11.77
N GLY A 20 -19.09 -18.13 -10.81
CA GLY A 20 -19.81 -17.84 -9.55
C GLY A 20 -19.06 -16.87 -8.64
N VAL A 21 -17.73 -16.97 -8.58
CA VAL A 21 -16.88 -16.10 -7.75
C VAL A 21 -16.63 -14.74 -8.42
N ILE A 22 -16.79 -14.61 -9.75
CA ILE A 22 -16.60 -13.34 -10.46
C ILE A 22 -17.93 -12.60 -10.69
N SER A 23 -19.06 -13.31 -10.81
CA SER A 23 -20.39 -12.69 -10.88
C SER A 23 -20.93 -12.22 -9.51
N LEU A 24 -20.52 -12.86 -8.41
CA LEU A 24 -20.83 -12.43 -7.04
C LEU A 24 -20.15 -11.11 -6.63
N PHE A 25 -19.11 -10.67 -7.34
CA PHE A 25 -18.34 -9.46 -7.01
C PHE A 25 -18.52 -8.33 -8.04
N ARG A 26 -19.37 -8.51 -9.06
CA ARG A 26 -19.67 -7.52 -10.12
C ARG A 26 -20.83 -6.56 -9.80
N GLY A 27 -21.37 -6.52 -8.57
CA GLY A 27 -22.49 -5.60 -8.30
C GLY A 27 -23.03 -5.43 -6.88
N ASP A 28 -22.56 -6.16 -5.86
CA ASP A 28 -22.97 -5.91 -4.47
C ASP A 28 -21.80 -6.19 -3.51
N PHE A 29 -21.01 -5.14 -3.25
CA PHE A 29 -19.80 -5.19 -2.43
C PHE A 29 -20.06 -5.45 -0.93
N LEU A 30 -21.30 -5.30 -0.45
CA LEU A 30 -21.65 -5.49 0.96
C LEU A 30 -22.14 -6.92 1.27
N GLY A 31 -22.66 -7.66 0.28
CA GLY A 31 -23.24 -8.99 0.49
C GLY A 31 -22.26 -10.19 0.44
N ALA A 32 -21.27 -10.17 -0.45
CA ALA A 32 -20.50 -11.38 -0.78
C ALA A 32 -19.42 -11.76 0.24
N GLY A 33 -18.73 -10.78 0.84
CA GLY A 33 -17.75 -11.03 1.92
C GLY A 33 -18.44 -11.50 3.22
N LEU A 34 -19.62 -10.97 3.50
CA LEU A 34 -20.50 -11.43 4.57
C LEU A 34 -20.97 -12.87 4.33
N SER A 35 -21.22 -13.29 3.09
CA SER A 35 -21.59 -14.68 2.75
C SER A 35 -20.47 -15.69 3.02
N ALA A 36 -19.22 -15.39 2.62
CA ALA A 36 -18.10 -16.28 2.89
C ALA A 36 -17.80 -16.44 4.40
N VAL A 37 -17.89 -15.34 5.17
CA VAL A 37 -17.72 -15.37 6.65
C VAL A 37 -18.93 -16.00 7.34
N SER A 38 -20.15 -15.78 6.87
CA SER A 38 -21.36 -16.45 7.40
C SER A 38 -21.47 -17.93 7.01
N MET A 39 -20.64 -18.38 6.07
CA MET A 39 -20.49 -19.79 5.71
C MET A 39 -19.46 -20.55 6.54
N ILE A 40 -18.84 -19.95 7.58
CA ILE A 40 -17.92 -20.68 8.48
C ILE A 40 -18.66 -21.91 9.03
N PRO A 41 -18.29 -23.14 8.60
CA PRO A 41 -19.01 -24.32 9.04
C PRO A 41 -18.73 -24.57 10.52
N TYR A 42 -19.77 -24.82 11.30
CA TYR A 42 -19.62 -25.16 12.71
C TYR A 42 -18.87 -26.49 12.87
N ILE A 43 -17.74 -26.47 13.55
CA ILE A 43 -16.91 -27.67 13.79
C ILE A 43 -17.56 -28.49 14.90
N GLY A 44 -18.12 -29.64 14.53
CA GLY A 44 -18.85 -30.54 15.41
C GLY A 44 -19.93 -31.35 14.68
N ASP A 45 -20.36 -30.86 13.52
CA ASP A 45 -21.29 -31.56 12.63
C ASP A 45 -20.50 -32.27 11.52
N ALA A 46 -20.37 -33.60 11.62
CA ALA A 46 -19.59 -34.41 10.67
C ALA A 46 -20.07 -34.24 9.21
N ALA A 47 -21.35 -33.93 8.98
CA ALA A 47 -21.89 -33.68 7.64
C ALA A 47 -21.35 -32.38 7.00
N LYS A 48 -20.82 -31.45 7.81
CA LYS A 48 -20.26 -30.17 7.34
C LYS A 48 -18.76 -30.23 7.04
N LEU A 49 -18.06 -31.29 7.41
CA LEU A 49 -16.62 -31.45 7.15
C LEU A 49 -16.29 -31.46 5.65
N GLY A 50 -17.14 -32.07 4.81
CA GLY A 50 -16.97 -32.02 3.36
C GLY A 50 -17.21 -30.62 2.75
N LYS A 51 -17.94 -29.74 3.44
CA LYS A 51 -18.14 -28.34 3.01
C LYS A 51 -16.94 -27.46 3.35
N LEU A 52 -16.16 -27.79 4.39
CA LEU A 52 -14.94 -27.06 4.77
C LEU A 52 -13.93 -27.04 3.61
N GLY A 53 -13.70 -28.17 2.95
CA GLY A 53 -12.79 -28.23 1.80
C GLY A 53 -13.23 -27.32 0.64
N LYS A 54 -14.51 -27.39 0.24
CA LYS A 54 -15.06 -26.53 -0.83
C LYS A 54 -15.05 -25.04 -0.46
N TRP A 55 -15.30 -24.72 0.80
CA TRP A 55 -15.20 -23.36 1.31
C TRP A 55 -13.75 -22.85 1.25
N ALA A 56 -12.77 -23.66 1.70
CA ALA A 56 -11.35 -23.33 1.64
C ALA A 56 -10.84 -23.16 0.19
N GLU A 57 -11.36 -23.94 -0.77
CA GLU A 57 -11.10 -23.72 -2.20
C GLU A 57 -11.64 -22.38 -2.70
N THR A 58 -12.83 -21.97 -2.25
CA THR A 58 -13.42 -20.66 -2.61
C THR A 58 -12.57 -19.51 -2.07
N VAL A 59 -12.13 -19.64 -0.81
CA VAL A 59 -11.20 -18.70 -0.17
C VAL A 59 -9.88 -18.64 -0.94
N SER A 60 -9.33 -19.79 -1.36
CA SER A 60 -8.10 -19.87 -2.15
C SER A 60 -8.23 -19.14 -3.49
N LYS A 61 -9.35 -19.30 -4.20
CA LYS A 61 -9.61 -18.59 -5.46
C LYS A 61 -9.72 -17.08 -5.28
N ALA A 62 -10.38 -16.64 -4.21
CA ALA A 62 -10.46 -15.20 -3.87
C ALA A 62 -9.07 -14.64 -3.54
N ALA A 63 -8.25 -15.38 -2.79
CA ALA A 63 -6.87 -15.00 -2.50
C ALA A 63 -6.00 -14.94 -3.76
N ASP A 64 -6.13 -15.91 -4.68
CA ASP A 64 -5.40 -15.90 -5.96
C ASP A 64 -5.81 -14.69 -6.82
N LEU A 65 -7.12 -14.35 -6.86
CA LEU A 65 -7.60 -13.17 -7.57
C LEU A 65 -7.03 -11.87 -6.97
N ALA A 66 -6.99 -11.75 -5.64
CA ALA A 66 -6.40 -10.61 -4.95
C ALA A 66 -4.89 -10.44 -5.22
N LYS A 67 -4.17 -11.50 -5.61
CA LYS A 67 -2.77 -11.34 -6.01
C LYS A 67 -2.58 -10.71 -7.37
N VAL A 68 -3.55 -10.89 -8.27
CA VAL A 68 -3.42 -10.49 -9.69
C VAL A 68 -4.22 -9.24 -10.02
N ASP A 69 -5.21 -8.87 -9.20
CA ASP A 69 -6.03 -7.68 -9.37
C ASP A 69 -5.92 -6.78 -8.13
N SER A 70 -5.16 -5.69 -8.24
CA SER A 70 -4.91 -4.77 -7.13
C SER A 70 -6.14 -3.99 -6.68
N ALA A 71 -7.09 -3.72 -7.58
CA ALA A 71 -8.34 -3.03 -7.24
C ALA A 71 -9.27 -3.95 -6.43
N PHE A 72 -9.38 -5.21 -6.83
CA PHE A 72 -10.06 -6.24 -6.06
C PHE A 72 -9.36 -6.48 -4.73
N ALA A 73 -8.03 -6.59 -4.71
CA ALA A 73 -7.25 -6.77 -3.48
C ALA A 73 -7.54 -5.67 -2.46
N ALA A 74 -7.51 -4.40 -2.90
CA ALA A 74 -7.82 -3.26 -2.05
C ALA A 74 -9.26 -3.32 -1.52
N ALA A 75 -10.24 -3.59 -2.37
CA ALA A 75 -11.65 -3.63 -1.98
C ALA A 75 -11.99 -4.83 -1.06
N ALA A 76 -11.38 -6.00 -1.31
CA ALA A 76 -11.67 -7.25 -0.60
C ALA A 76 -10.83 -7.42 0.68
N ARG A 77 -9.79 -6.60 0.91
CA ARG A 77 -8.84 -6.75 2.02
C ARG A 77 -9.52 -6.97 3.38
N PRO A 78 -10.53 -6.18 3.81
CA PRO A 78 -11.17 -6.40 5.12
C PRO A 78 -11.88 -7.76 5.22
N ALA A 79 -12.40 -8.29 4.11
CA ALA A 79 -13.01 -9.62 4.07
C ALA A 79 -11.93 -10.72 4.11
N LEU A 80 -10.83 -10.56 3.38
CA LEU A 80 -9.70 -11.49 3.39
C LEU A 80 -9.06 -11.59 4.79
N GLU A 81 -8.92 -10.47 5.51
CA GLU A 81 -8.43 -10.45 6.90
C GLU A 81 -9.38 -11.21 7.85
N LYS A 82 -10.70 -11.02 7.73
CA LYS A 82 -11.68 -11.78 8.51
C LYS A 82 -11.64 -13.28 8.20
N LEU A 83 -11.50 -13.65 6.93
CA LEU A 83 -11.38 -15.05 6.51
C LEU A 83 -10.11 -15.68 7.08
N LYS A 84 -8.99 -14.94 7.09
CA LYS A 84 -7.74 -15.39 7.69
C LYS A 84 -7.91 -15.64 9.18
N GLY A 85 -8.45 -14.67 9.91
CA GLY A 85 -8.72 -14.82 11.35
C GLY A 85 -9.69 -15.97 11.65
N ALA A 86 -10.66 -16.23 10.77
CA ALA A 86 -11.57 -17.36 10.91
C ALA A 86 -10.87 -18.71 10.73
N ILE A 87 -9.97 -18.84 9.74
CA ILE A 87 -9.18 -20.06 9.53
C ILE A 87 -8.24 -20.32 10.71
N ASP A 88 -7.57 -19.27 11.20
CA ASP A 88 -6.64 -19.35 12.34
C ASP A 88 -7.32 -19.77 13.65
N ALA A 89 -8.61 -19.47 13.80
CA ALA A 89 -9.40 -19.85 14.96
C ALA A 89 -9.90 -21.32 14.92
N LEU A 90 -9.73 -22.05 13.80
CA LEU A 90 -10.21 -23.43 13.70
C LEU A 90 -9.26 -24.40 14.43
N PRO A 91 -9.77 -25.39 15.18
CA PRO A 91 -8.97 -26.50 15.71
C PRO A 91 -8.58 -27.47 14.58
N LEU A 92 -7.55 -27.10 13.80
CA LEU A 92 -7.07 -27.86 12.64
C LEU A 92 -6.66 -29.29 12.98
N ASP A 93 -6.21 -29.52 14.22
CA ASP A 93 -5.84 -30.82 14.78
C ASP A 93 -7.01 -31.81 14.87
N LYS A 94 -8.25 -31.31 14.93
CA LYS A 94 -9.47 -32.14 15.04
C LYS A 94 -10.10 -32.45 13.68
N LEU A 95 -9.53 -31.94 12.60
CA LEU A 95 -10.08 -32.09 11.25
C LEU A 95 -9.44 -33.27 10.51
N PRO A 96 -10.17 -33.90 9.57
CA PRO A 96 -9.57 -34.86 8.64
C PRO A 96 -8.41 -34.22 7.88
N GLU A 97 -7.36 -35.00 7.62
CA GLU A 97 -6.14 -34.54 6.94
C GLU A 97 -6.43 -33.81 5.61
N SER A 98 -7.39 -34.31 4.83
CA SER A 98 -7.79 -33.66 3.57
C SER A 98 -8.34 -32.24 3.78
N ALA A 99 -9.22 -32.04 4.77
CA ALA A 99 -9.77 -30.73 5.07
C ALA A 99 -8.71 -29.79 5.67
N ARG A 100 -7.85 -30.34 6.53
CA ARG A 100 -6.72 -29.61 7.11
C ARG A 100 -5.78 -29.07 6.04
N ASN A 101 -5.35 -29.92 5.11
CA ASN A 101 -4.42 -29.53 4.04
C ASN A 101 -4.99 -28.43 3.13
N THR A 102 -6.31 -28.48 2.83
CA THR A 102 -6.97 -27.43 2.05
C THR A 102 -7.05 -26.11 2.82
N LEU A 103 -7.35 -26.16 4.12
CA LEU A 103 -7.39 -24.97 4.98
C LEU A 103 -6.02 -24.33 5.16
N GLU A 104 -4.96 -25.13 5.38
CA GLU A 104 -3.58 -24.65 5.45
C GLU A 104 -3.15 -23.98 4.12
N THR A 105 -3.55 -24.56 2.98
CA THR A 105 -3.31 -23.95 1.66
C THR A 105 -4.05 -22.63 1.49
N ALA A 106 -5.32 -22.57 1.90
CA ALA A 106 -6.11 -21.34 1.86
C ALA A 106 -5.51 -20.26 2.76
N SER A 107 -5.08 -20.63 3.98
CA SER A 107 -4.40 -19.72 4.91
C SER A 107 -3.14 -19.13 4.29
N ARG A 108 -2.25 -19.98 3.74
CA ARG A 108 -1.02 -19.51 3.09
C ARG A 108 -1.31 -18.56 1.93
N LYS A 109 -2.30 -18.87 1.09
CA LYS A 109 -2.67 -17.99 -0.03
C LYS A 109 -3.23 -16.66 0.45
N LEU A 110 -4.01 -16.66 1.53
CA LEU A 110 -4.47 -15.43 2.18
C LEU A 110 -3.31 -14.64 2.75
N ASP A 111 -2.34 -15.27 3.42
CA ASP A 111 -1.13 -14.60 3.91
C ASP A 111 -0.40 -13.91 2.75
N GLU A 112 -0.16 -14.64 1.66
CA GLU A 112 0.49 -14.09 0.47
C GLU A 112 -0.33 -12.94 -0.15
N ALA A 113 -1.65 -13.09 -0.27
CA ALA A 113 -2.53 -12.05 -0.83
C ALA A 113 -2.65 -10.80 0.07
N LEU A 114 -2.67 -10.98 1.40
CA LEU A 114 -2.71 -9.90 2.37
C LEU A 114 -1.34 -9.22 2.52
N SER A 115 -0.26 -9.96 2.31
CA SER A 115 1.09 -9.41 2.23
C SER A 115 1.34 -8.65 0.91
N ALA A 116 0.60 -8.98 -0.15
CA ALA A 116 0.62 -8.21 -1.39
C ALA A 116 -0.02 -6.84 -1.15
N ARG A 117 0.76 -5.78 -1.42
CA ARG A 117 0.29 -4.40 -1.32
C ARG A 117 -0.38 -4.02 -2.65
N PRO A 118 -1.62 -3.51 -2.64
CA PRO A 118 -2.21 -2.93 -3.83
C PRO A 118 -1.28 -1.85 -4.40
N ARG A 119 -1.10 -1.83 -5.71
CA ARG A 119 -0.29 -0.83 -6.39
C ARG A 119 -1.19 0.19 -7.09
N VAL A 120 -0.97 1.47 -6.81
CA VAL A 120 -1.69 2.60 -7.37
C VAL A 120 -0.69 3.53 -8.05
N GLU A 121 -0.82 3.70 -9.36
CA GLU A 121 0.04 4.59 -10.13
C GLU A 121 -0.69 5.92 -10.38
N LEU A 122 -0.04 7.03 -10.03
CA LEU A 122 -0.59 8.38 -10.12
C LEU A 122 0.48 9.35 -10.60
N GLU A 123 0.07 10.39 -11.31
CA GLU A 123 0.97 11.50 -11.64
C GLU A 123 0.95 12.56 -10.54
N GLN A 124 2.12 13.11 -10.21
CA GLN A 124 2.20 14.32 -9.40
C GLN A 124 1.62 15.50 -10.19
N GLY A 125 0.98 16.41 -9.47
CA GLY A 125 0.46 17.65 -10.01
C GLY A 125 1.48 18.79 -9.95
N ALA A 126 0.98 20.00 -10.20
CA ALA A 126 1.75 21.24 -10.18
C ALA A 126 0.88 22.39 -9.65
N LYS A 127 1.46 23.58 -9.52
CA LYS A 127 0.73 24.77 -9.09
C LYS A 127 -0.48 25.03 -10.01
N GLY A 128 -1.67 25.06 -9.43
CA GLY A 128 -2.94 25.24 -10.16
C GLY A 128 -3.63 23.94 -10.58
N GLY A 129 -3.02 22.77 -10.34
CA GLY A 129 -3.57 21.47 -10.70
C GLY A 129 -2.95 20.33 -9.89
N TRP A 130 -3.10 20.37 -8.57
CA TRP A 130 -2.57 19.33 -7.68
C TRP A 130 -3.38 18.04 -7.77
N ASN A 131 -2.71 16.89 -7.63
CA ASN A 131 -3.41 15.61 -7.62
C ASN A 131 -4.23 15.47 -6.32
N ALA A 132 -5.56 15.41 -6.44
CA ALA A 132 -6.45 15.33 -5.28
C ALA A 132 -6.27 14.03 -4.46
N LYS A 133 -5.96 12.90 -5.12
CA LYS A 133 -5.76 11.61 -4.44
C LYS A 133 -4.48 11.61 -3.60
N LEU A 134 -3.39 12.17 -4.12
CA LEU A 134 -2.12 12.31 -3.38
C LEU A 134 -2.20 13.34 -2.23
N ASN A 135 -3.27 14.14 -2.19
CA ASN A 135 -3.55 15.13 -1.16
C ASN A 135 -4.60 14.70 -0.13
N GLY A 136 -5.27 13.57 -0.38
CA GLY A 136 -6.37 13.07 0.43
C GLY A 136 -5.93 12.00 1.42
N GLU A 137 -6.92 11.23 1.88
CA GLU A 137 -6.67 10.03 2.68
C GLU A 137 -6.10 8.92 1.80
N LEU A 138 -4.96 8.37 2.22
CA LEU A 138 -4.30 7.26 1.54
C LEU A 138 -4.87 5.94 2.05
N ALA A 139 -4.99 4.97 1.15
CA ALA A 139 -5.40 3.63 1.49
C ALA A 139 -4.32 2.96 2.36
N PRO A 140 -4.72 2.16 3.37
CA PRO A 140 -3.79 1.34 4.14
C PRO A 140 -3.02 0.32 3.29
N ASN A 141 -1.81 -0.05 3.71
CA ASN A 141 -1.00 -1.14 3.15
C ASN A 141 -0.88 -1.09 1.62
N THR A 142 -0.71 0.11 1.05
CA THR A 142 -0.78 0.37 -0.39
C THR A 142 0.51 1.00 -0.89
N ASP A 143 0.92 0.59 -2.09
CA ASP A 143 2.07 1.13 -2.80
C ASP A 143 1.61 2.19 -3.80
N TYR A 144 2.00 3.43 -3.56
CA TYR A 144 1.72 4.55 -4.46
C TYR A 144 2.96 4.86 -5.30
N VAL A 145 2.89 4.60 -6.60
CA VAL A 145 3.95 4.96 -7.54
C VAL A 145 3.61 6.30 -8.15
N VAL A 146 4.38 7.32 -7.78
CA VAL A 146 4.14 8.70 -8.19
C VAL A 146 5.06 9.05 -9.36
N SER A 147 4.45 9.38 -10.50
CA SER A 147 5.09 9.74 -11.76
C SER A 147 6.17 8.75 -12.21
N GLY A 148 5.91 7.45 -11.98
CA GLY A 148 6.82 6.35 -12.31
C GLY A 148 8.18 6.38 -11.60
N ARG A 149 8.36 7.24 -10.58
CA ARG A 149 9.67 7.60 -10.03
C ARG A 149 9.85 7.20 -8.57
N TYR A 150 8.89 7.58 -7.74
CA TYR A 150 8.94 7.34 -6.29
C TYR A 150 7.83 6.39 -5.90
N THR A 151 8.17 5.36 -5.13
CA THR A 151 7.20 4.44 -4.56
C THR A 151 7.04 4.74 -3.08
N TYR A 152 5.84 5.15 -2.69
CA TYR A 152 5.47 5.41 -1.30
C TYR A 152 4.67 4.22 -0.77
N HIS A 153 5.11 3.65 0.34
CA HIS A 153 4.43 2.58 1.02
C HIS A 153 3.66 3.15 2.20
N THR A 154 2.36 2.82 2.29
CA THR A 154 1.55 3.15 3.45
C THR A 154 1.42 1.98 4.42
N ASP A 155 1.33 2.27 5.70
CA ASP A 155 1.06 1.28 6.74
C ASP A 155 -0.43 0.93 6.87
N ALA A 156 -0.78 0.12 7.88
CA ALA A 156 -2.16 -0.29 8.16
C ALA A 156 -3.11 0.88 8.53
N LYS A 157 -2.61 2.09 8.75
CA LYS A 157 -3.38 3.31 9.04
C LYS A 157 -3.37 4.30 7.87
N GLY A 158 -2.76 3.94 6.74
CA GLY A 158 -2.61 4.85 5.60
C GLY A 158 -1.53 5.91 5.78
N ARG A 159 -0.65 5.79 6.81
CA ARG A 159 0.49 6.70 6.99
C ARG A 159 1.61 6.25 6.06
N VAL A 160 2.31 7.19 5.42
CA VAL A 160 3.49 6.87 4.60
C VAL A 160 4.62 6.45 5.53
N GLU A 161 4.91 5.15 5.56
CA GLU A 161 5.96 4.55 6.38
C GLU A 161 7.29 4.43 5.63
N GLN A 162 7.26 4.47 4.30
CA GLN A 162 8.47 4.36 3.49
C GLN A 162 8.31 5.06 2.14
N VAL A 163 9.39 5.65 1.63
CA VAL A 163 9.52 6.04 0.23
C VAL A 163 10.84 5.52 -0.34
N THR A 164 10.78 4.98 -1.55
CA THR A 164 11.95 4.52 -2.30
C THR A 164 12.00 5.18 -3.68
N GLY A 165 13.21 5.34 -4.23
CA GLY A 165 13.40 5.73 -5.63
C GLY A 165 14.80 6.23 -5.95
N THR A 166 15.04 6.47 -7.23
CA THR A 166 16.26 7.14 -7.72
C THR A 166 16.00 8.64 -7.81
N LEU A 167 16.85 9.43 -7.16
CA LEU A 167 16.71 10.89 -7.15
C LEU A 167 16.99 11.48 -8.53
N ASP A 168 16.22 12.52 -8.88
CA ASP A 168 16.34 13.26 -10.14
C ASP A 168 16.51 14.74 -9.87
N LEU A 169 17.64 15.32 -10.26
CA LEU A 169 17.98 16.72 -9.98
C LEU A 169 17.18 17.70 -10.87
N LYS A 170 15.88 17.78 -10.62
CA LYS A 170 14.91 18.65 -11.28
C LYS A 170 14.02 19.29 -10.24
N HIS A 171 13.77 20.59 -10.36
CA HIS A 171 12.91 21.29 -9.40
C HIS A 171 11.44 21.04 -9.70
N ALA A 172 10.70 20.49 -8.72
CA ALA A 172 9.24 20.39 -8.74
C ALA A 172 8.59 21.57 -8.01
N ASP A 173 7.32 21.83 -8.33
CA ASP A 173 6.52 22.81 -7.60
C ASP A 173 6.21 22.32 -6.17
N ARG A 174 6.05 23.27 -5.24
CA ARG A 174 5.67 22.98 -3.85
C ARG A 174 4.22 23.38 -3.56
N ASN A 175 3.46 22.51 -2.90
CA ASN A 175 2.15 22.85 -2.38
C ASN A 175 2.26 23.42 -0.97
N GLY A 176 2.48 24.74 -0.86
CA GLY A 176 2.68 25.42 0.43
C GLY A 176 1.51 25.25 1.41
N TYR A 177 0.28 25.07 0.91
CA TYR A 177 -0.88 24.79 1.77
C TYR A 177 -0.74 23.44 2.46
N GLN A 178 -0.44 22.38 1.71
CA GLN A 178 -0.28 21.03 2.26
C GLN A 178 0.97 20.92 3.14
N GLN A 179 2.05 21.60 2.75
CA GLN A 179 3.25 21.68 3.57
C GLN A 179 2.96 22.32 4.94
N THR A 180 2.26 23.46 4.96
CA THR A 180 1.86 24.13 6.20
C THR A 180 0.95 23.23 7.04
N LYS A 181 -0.04 22.58 6.38
CA LYS A 181 -0.98 21.68 7.04
C LYS A 181 -0.32 20.43 7.62
N ALA A 182 0.78 19.97 7.05
CA ALA A 182 1.53 18.83 7.57
C ALA A 182 2.25 19.16 8.87
N GLY A 183 2.92 20.32 8.96
CA GLY A 183 3.68 20.70 10.16
C GLY A 183 2.86 21.33 11.29
N GLN A 184 1.68 21.91 11.01
CA GLN A 184 0.93 22.64 12.04
C GLN A 184 0.28 21.72 13.10
N GLU A 185 0.12 22.27 14.31
CA GLU A 185 -0.77 21.70 15.33
C GLU A 185 -2.21 21.58 14.83
N GLY A 186 -2.85 20.45 15.14
CA GLY A 186 -4.18 20.10 14.62
C GLY A 186 -4.22 19.99 13.07
N GLY A 187 -3.05 19.82 12.46
CA GLY A 187 -2.89 19.61 11.02
C GLY A 187 -3.23 18.20 10.55
N ILE A 188 -2.75 17.85 9.37
CA ILE A 188 -3.07 16.57 8.71
C ILE A 188 -2.10 15.43 9.07
N LYS A 189 -1.04 15.73 9.83
CA LYS A 189 0.01 14.78 10.25
C LYS A 189 0.32 14.84 11.76
N ASP A 190 -0.62 15.32 12.57
CA ASP A 190 -0.49 15.42 14.03
C ASP A 190 0.77 16.20 14.47
N GLY A 191 1.11 17.25 13.73
CA GLY A 191 2.26 18.10 14.07
C GLY A 191 2.11 18.77 15.42
N VAL A 192 3.24 19.12 16.02
CA VAL A 192 3.34 19.81 17.31
C VAL A 192 4.03 21.17 17.15
N ALA A 193 4.03 21.98 18.21
CA ALA A 193 4.73 23.26 18.23
C ALA A 193 6.20 23.10 17.81
N GLY A 194 6.62 23.80 16.75
CA GLY A 194 7.99 23.75 16.24
C GLY A 194 8.19 22.85 15.02
N ASP A 195 7.20 22.00 14.68
CA ASP A 195 7.25 21.21 13.46
C ASP A 195 7.07 22.06 12.19
N GLU A 196 7.71 21.63 11.13
CA GLU A 196 7.52 22.08 9.75
C GLU A 196 6.96 20.93 8.90
N GLY A 197 6.38 21.26 7.74
CA GLY A 197 6.06 20.25 6.72
C GLY A 197 7.34 19.77 6.03
N GLY A 198 8.01 18.81 6.65
CA GLY A 198 9.23 18.21 6.12
C GLY A 198 8.93 17.37 4.88
N HIS A 199 9.62 17.65 3.78
CA HIS A 199 9.57 16.78 2.60
C HIS A 199 10.32 15.49 2.91
N LEU A 200 9.75 14.33 2.55
CA LEU A 200 10.51 13.08 2.52
C LEU A 200 11.52 13.10 1.35
N VAL A 201 11.06 13.49 0.16
CA VAL A 201 11.94 13.77 -0.99
C VAL A 201 11.83 15.24 -1.35
N ALA A 202 12.94 15.98 -1.27
CA ALA A 202 12.96 17.41 -1.55
C ALA A 202 12.45 17.76 -2.96
N ALA A 203 11.83 18.94 -3.09
CA ALA A 203 11.43 19.47 -4.39
C ALA A 203 12.59 19.61 -5.40
N ILE A 204 13.85 19.79 -4.94
CA ILE A 204 15.03 19.83 -5.84
C ILE A 204 15.34 18.46 -6.48
N PHE A 205 14.80 17.39 -5.91
CA PHE A 205 14.90 16.02 -6.42
C PHE A 205 13.62 15.60 -7.15
N ASN A 206 12.87 16.55 -7.68
CA ASN A 206 11.59 16.31 -8.33
C ASN A 206 10.58 15.61 -7.40
N GLY A 207 10.73 15.85 -6.09
CA GLY A 207 9.82 15.34 -5.07
C GLY A 207 8.41 15.92 -5.26
N PRO A 208 7.35 15.10 -5.19
CA PRO A 208 5.97 15.56 -5.29
C PRO A 208 5.67 16.66 -4.27
N GLY A 209 4.90 17.67 -4.69
CA GLY A 209 4.48 18.76 -3.82
C GLY A 209 3.31 18.38 -2.91
N GLU A 210 2.69 17.21 -3.09
CA GLU A 210 1.49 16.75 -2.40
C GLU A 210 1.72 16.15 -1.00
N GLN A 211 0.62 16.02 -0.23
CA GLN A 211 0.59 15.52 1.15
C GLN A 211 1.27 14.17 1.37
N ILE A 212 1.24 13.29 0.37
CA ILE A 212 1.91 11.99 0.42
C ILE A 212 3.42 12.11 0.73
N ASN A 213 4.05 13.21 0.31
CA ASN A 213 5.49 13.44 0.45
C ASN A 213 5.83 14.34 1.65
N TYR A 214 4.90 14.54 2.59
CA TYR A 214 5.13 15.30 3.82
C TYR A 214 4.93 14.47 5.09
N HIS A 215 5.75 14.79 6.08
CA HIS A 215 5.48 14.49 7.49
C HIS A 215 5.62 15.76 8.34
N ALA A 216 5.01 15.74 9.51
CA ALA A 216 5.34 16.68 10.57
C ALA A 216 6.77 16.36 11.04
N MET A 217 7.69 17.30 10.89
CA MET A 217 9.11 17.12 11.17
C MET A 217 9.61 18.29 11.99
N ASP A 218 10.34 18.03 13.07
CA ASP A 218 10.96 19.05 13.91
C ASP A 218 11.73 20.04 13.02
N GLY A 219 11.46 21.33 13.22
CA GLY A 219 12.06 22.38 12.42
C GLY A 219 13.59 22.37 12.53
N THR A 220 14.16 22.01 13.68
CA THR A 220 15.62 21.95 13.84
C THR A 220 16.19 20.84 12.97
N LEU A 221 15.64 19.63 13.03
CA LEU A 221 15.99 18.50 12.16
C LEU A 221 15.86 18.87 10.68
N ASN A 222 14.70 19.40 10.27
CA ASN A 222 14.40 19.75 8.88
C ASN A 222 15.44 20.73 8.31
N LYS A 223 15.87 21.71 9.11
CA LYS A 223 16.83 22.74 8.69
C LYS A 223 18.30 22.36 8.89
N SER A 224 18.60 21.26 9.60
CA SER A 224 19.97 20.85 9.94
C SER A 224 20.35 19.50 9.32
N GLY A 225 20.20 18.39 10.06
CA GLY A 225 20.62 17.05 9.65
C GLY A 225 19.99 16.61 8.33
N TRP A 226 18.69 16.88 8.18
CA TRP A 226 17.94 16.57 6.96
C TRP A 226 18.48 17.36 5.76
N LYS A 227 18.51 18.69 5.88
CA LYS A 227 19.05 19.58 4.84
C LYS A 227 20.51 19.27 4.48
N THR A 228 21.33 18.87 5.44
CA THR A 228 22.74 18.50 5.20
C THR A 228 22.83 17.24 4.34
N MET A 229 22.00 16.23 4.63
CA MET A 229 21.87 15.03 3.81
C MET A 229 21.39 15.35 2.39
N GLU A 230 20.36 16.18 2.24
CA GLU A 230 19.89 16.60 0.92
C GLU A 230 20.98 17.34 0.13
N ASN A 231 21.75 18.23 0.76
CA ASN A 231 22.85 18.93 0.09
C ASN A 231 23.94 17.97 -0.43
N GLU A 232 24.26 16.92 0.32
CA GLU A 232 25.19 15.87 -0.11
C GLU A 232 24.68 15.14 -1.35
N TRP A 233 23.41 14.72 -1.35
CA TRP A 233 22.79 14.08 -2.50
C TRP A 233 22.77 15.00 -3.72
N ALA A 234 22.44 16.28 -3.53
CA ALA A 234 22.46 17.26 -4.60
C ALA A 234 23.87 17.48 -5.17
N ALA A 235 24.90 17.49 -4.34
CA ALA A 235 26.29 17.57 -4.80
C ALA A 235 26.68 16.32 -5.61
N ALA A 236 26.32 15.13 -5.12
CA ALA A 236 26.59 13.88 -5.85
C ALA A 236 25.90 13.84 -7.22
N LEU A 237 24.63 14.25 -7.30
CA LEU A 237 23.90 14.33 -8.57
C LEU A 237 24.51 15.34 -9.54
N LYS A 238 25.01 16.49 -9.05
CA LYS A 238 25.74 17.47 -9.87
C LYS A 238 27.05 16.94 -10.43
N ASP A 239 27.71 16.04 -9.69
CA ASP A 239 28.90 15.31 -10.17
C ASP A 239 28.55 14.20 -11.18
N GLY A 240 27.27 14.03 -11.54
CA GLY A 240 26.81 12.98 -12.45
C GLY A 240 26.68 11.60 -11.80
N LYS A 241 26.73 11.51 -10.46
CA LYS A 241 26.56 10.24 -9.73
C LYS A 241 25.07 9.90 -9.60
N LYS A 242 24.77 8.60 -9.54
CA LYS A 242 23.44 8.10 -9.21
C LYS A 242 23.22 8.11 -7.69
N VAL A 243 22.04 8.52 -7.25
CA VAL A 243 21.62 8.46 -5.85
C VAL A 243 20.29 7.71 -5.74
N ASP A 244 20.31 6.55 -5.08
CA ASP A 244 19.12 5.76 -4.74
C ASP A 244 18.81 5.92 -3.26
N VAL A 245 17.53 6.08 -2.88
CA VAL A 245 17.11 6.30 -1.50
C VAL A 245 16.02 5.32 -1.06
N ASP A 246 16.05 4.97 0.22
CA ASP A 246 15.02 4.27 0.99
C ASP A 246 14.86 5.03 2.33
N ILE A 247 13.78 5.78 2.47
CA ILE A 247 13.48 6.60 3.64
C ILE A 247 12.31 5.98 4.37
N LYS A 248 12.52 5.55 5.62
CA LYS A 248 11.51 4.95 6.48
C LYS A 248 11.13 5.89 7.62
N ALA A 249 9.84 6.15 7.78
CA ALA A 249 9.27 6.87 8.91
C ALA A 249 8.86 5.86 10.00
N VAL A 250 9.32 6.09 11.23
CA VAL A 250 9.02 5.24 12.39
C VAL A 250 7.95 5.93 13.22
N PHE A 251 6.83 5.24 13.44
CA PHE A 251 5.71 5.77 14.21
C PHE A 251 5.53 5.02 15.52
N ASP A 252 5.11 5.73 16.56
CA ASP A 252 4.55 5.13 17.78
C ASP A 252 3.02 5.23 17.80
N GLY A 253 2.39 4.16 18.28
CA GLY A 253 0.94 4.08 18.49
C GLY A 253 0.10 4.56 17.30
N ALA A 254 -0.81 5.50 17.58
CA ALA A 254 -1.79 6.03 16.63
C ALA A 254 -1.41 7.36 15.98
N SER A 255 -0.32 8.00 16.40
CA SER A 255 0.10 9.30 15.88
C SER A 255 0.46 9.25 14.39
N LYS A 256 0.08 10.26 13.62
CA LYS A 256 0.54 10.48 12.25
C LYS A 256 1.89 11.20 12.18
N ARG A 257 2.38 11.73 13.30
CA ARG A 257 3.74 12.28 13.42
C ARG A 257 4.72 11.14 13.69
N PRO A 258 5.74 10.94 12.86
CA PRO A 258 6.78 9.95 13.14
C PRO A 258 7.67 10.40 14.30
N GLU A 259 8.19 9.45 15.08
CA GLU A 259 9.18 9.70 16.13
C GLU A 259 10.61 9.72 15.59
N ALA A 260 10.85 9.07 14.45
CA ALA A 260 12.17 9.01 13.83
C ALA A 260 12.08 8.72 12.34
N PHE A 261 13.19 8.97 11.65
CA PHE A 261 13.42 8.57 10.27
C PHE A 261 14.68 7.73 10.18
N ARG A 262 14.60 6.59 9.48
CA ARG A 262 15.76 5.79 9.07
C ARG A 262 15.94 5.94 7.57
N VAL A 263 17.05 6.51 7.16
CA VAL A 263 17.37 6.78 5.77
C VAL A 263 18.53 5.91 5.34
N GLU A 264 18.28 5.04 4.38
CA GLU A 264 19.30 4.28 3.66
C GLU A 264 19.43 4.88 2.26
N TYR A 265 20.65 5.08 1.80
CA TYR A 265 20.89 5.62 0.46
C TYR A 265 22.18 5.08 -0.13
N VAL A 266 22.24 5.05 -1.46
CA VAL A 266 23.39 4.55 -2.22
C VAL A 266 23.84 5.65 -3.17
N ILE A 267 25.08 6.12 -3.03
CA ILE A 267 25.71 7.04 -3.98
C ILE A 267 26.72 6.24 -4.79
N ASP A 268 26.46 6.07 -6.09
CA ASP A 268 27.37 5.38 -7.02
C ASP A 268 27.86 4.01 -6.49
N GLY A 269 26.90 3.19 -6.05
CA GLY A 269 27.15 1.85 -5.49
C GLY A 269 27.65 1.82 -4.05
N LYS A 270 27.88 2.97 -3.39
CA LYS A 270 28.33 3.04 -1.99
C LYS A 270 27.16 3.26 -1.05
N PRO A 271 26.77 2.26 -0.23
CA PRO A 271 25.66 2.40 0.70
C PRO A 271 26.02 3.27 1.91
N SER A 272 25.02 3.94 2.47
CA SER A 272 25.10 4.76 3.68
C SER A 272 23.76 4.70 4.43
N THR A 273 23.82 4.90 5.75
CA THR A 273 22.63 4.90 6.61
C THR A 273 22.68 6.07 7.58
N ARG A 274 21.54 6.74 7.79
CA ARG A 274 21.35 7.78 8.80
C ARG A 274 20.08 7.50 9.59
N THR A 275 20.10 7.83 10.86
CA THR A 275 18.93 7.83 11.73
C THR A 275 18.75 9.22 12.31
N PHE A 276 17.54 9.74 12.21
CA PHE A 276 17.16 11.05 12.73
C PHE A 276 16.02 10.87 13.72
N PHE A 277 16.15 11.42 14.92
CA PHE A 277 15.05 11.50 15.88
C PHE A 277 14.25 12.78 15.63
N ASN A 278 12.93 12.67 15.75
CA ASN A 278 11.98 13.73 15.52
C ASN A 278 11.46 14.24 16.87
N ASP A 279 12.34 14.93 17.60
CA ASP A 279 12.11 15.37 18.98
C ASP A 279 11.08 16.52 19.10
#